data_AF-A0A0K2GFH3-F1
#
_entry.id   AF-A0A0K2GFH3-F1
#
_cell.length_a   1.000
_cell.length_b   1.000
_cell.length_c   1.000
_cell.angle_alpha   90.00
_cell.angle_beta   90.00
_cell.angle_gamma   90.00
#
_symmetry.space_group_name_H-M   'P 1'
#
loop_
_entity.id
_entity.type
_entity.pdbx_description
1 polymer ?
#
loop_
_entity_poly.entity_id
_entity_poly.type
_entity_poly.pdbx_seq_one_letter_code
_entity_poly.pdbx_strand_id
1 'polypeptide(L)'
;MGFPPSSSVRRQIEYEDMRFLQTLPYIGSITAFHLAKNLGLPVVKPDRHLQRIATVAGFSSPQELCQLISDHLGEPVQVVDVVLWRYATLFSDYLMMFADSREQSCSRVKSL
;
A
#
# COMPACT_ATOMS: atom_id res chain seq x y z
N MET A 1 -29.81 17.06 2.12
CA MET A 1 -28.93 15.99 2.63
C MET A 1 -27.81 16.66 3.40
N GLY A 2 -27.82 16.57 4.74
CA GLY A 2 -26.75 17.08 5.58
C GLY A 2 -25.64 16.04 5.68
N PHE A 3 -24.38 16.44 5.46
CA PHE A 3 -23.25 15.58 5.74
C PHE A 3 -23.18 15.33 7.25
N PRO A 4 -23.04 14.08 7.70
CA PRO A 4 -22.86 13.80 9.12
C PRO A 4 -21.53 14.41 9.60
N PRO A 5 -21.44 14.83 10.88
CA PRO A 5 -20.23 15.41 11.44
C PRO A 5 -19.04 14.43 11.31
N SER A 6 -17.81 14.94 11.22
CA SER A 6 -16.61 14.14 10.88
C SER A 6 -16.36 12.95 11.82
N SER A 7 -16.77 13.04 13.08
CA SER A 7 -16.72 11.96 14.06
C SER A 7 -17.66 10.79 13.74
N SER A 8 -18.76 11.03 13.03
CA SER A 8 -19.71 10.00 12.60
C SER A 8 -19.19 9.20 11.41
N VAL A 9 -18.52 9.85 10.46
CA VAL A 9 -17.95 9.19 9.28
C VAL A 9 -16.84 8.22 9.67
N ARG A 10 -15.90 8.67 10.53
CA ARG A 10 -14.82 7.82 11.01
C ARG A 10 -15.37 6.59 11.76
N ARG A 11 -16.37 6.80 12.62
CA ARG A 11 -17.04 5.74 13.37
C ARG A 11 -17.77 4.75 12.45
N GLN A 12 -18.37 5.21 11.37
CA GLN A 12 -19.03 4.35 10.37
C GLN A 12 -18.01 3.48 9.63
N ILE A 13 -16.83 4.00 9.29
CA ILE A 13 -15.78 3.19 8.66
C ILE A 13 -15.24 2.15 9.64
N GLU A 14 -15.06 2.51 10.91
CA GLU A 14 -14.64 1.57 11.96
C GLU A 14 -15.68 0.45 12.20
N TYR A 15 -16.98 0.71 11.99
CA TYR A 15 -18.07 -0.23 12.22
C TYR A 15 -18.43 -1.10 11.01
N GLU A 16 -18.40 -0.52 9.79
CA GLU A 16 -18.83 -1.19 8.55
C GLU A 16 -17.68 -1.58 7.61
N ASP A 17 -16.44 -1.24 8.00
CA ASP A 17 -15.22 -1.36 7.18
C ASP A 17 -15.31 -0.51 5.89
N MET A 18 -14.45 -0.78 4.90
CA MET A 18 -14.39 -0.10 3.60
C MET A 18 -15.70 -0.18 2.79
N ARG A 19 -16.66 -1.02 3.19
CA ARG A 19 -17.96 -1.17 2.50
C ARG A 19 -18.81 0.08 2.61
N PHE A 20 -18.76 0.79 3.73
CA PHE A 20 -19.46 2.06 3.89
C PHE A 20 -19.02 3.06 2.82
N LEU A 21 -17.71 3.18 2.57
CA LEU A 21 -17.18 4.10 1.56
C LEU A 21 -17.66 3.75 0.14
N GLN A 22 -17.90 2.46 -0.15
CA GLN A 22 -18.42 2.00 -1.43
C GLN A 22 -19.92 2.32 -1.64
N THR A 23 -20.63 2.76 -0.59
CA THR A 23 -22.00 3.27 -0.73
C THR A 23 -22.06 4.67 -1.37
N LEU A 24 -20.93 5.39 -1.40
CA LEU A 24 -20.86 6.70 -2.03
C LEU A 24 -20.87 6.57 -3.57
N PRO A 25 -21.54 7.47 -4.29
CA PRO A 25 -21.56 7.45 -5.75
C PRO A 25 -20.15 7.44 -6.34
N TYR A 26 -19.92 6.56 -7.33
CA TYR A 26 -18.65 6.40 -8.06
C TYR A 26 -17.47 5.85 -7.24
N ILE A 27 -17.68 5.39 -6.01
CA ILE A 27 -16.62 4.79 -5.19
C ILE A 27 -16.64 3.27 -5.32
N GLY A 28 -15.75 2.74 -6.16
CA GLY A 28 -15.44 1.30 -6.23
C GLY A 28 -14.46 0.84 -5.15
N SER A 29 -14.15 -0.47 -5.13
CA SER A 29 -13.27 -1.09 -4.12
C SER A 29 -11.92 -0.39 -3.95
N ILE A 30 -11.17 -0.17 -5.05
CA ILE A 30 -9.86 0.51 -4.99
C ILE A 30 -10.00 1.97 -4.56
N THR A 31 -11.03 2.67 -5.06
CA THR A 31 -11.28 4.07 -4.73
C THR A 31 -11.65 4.23 -3.25
N ALA A 32 -12.32 3.25 -2.65
CA ALA A 32 -12.63 3.23 -1.23
C ALA A 32 -11.33 3.22 -0.39
N PHE A 33 -10.35 2.38 -0.73
CA PHE A 33 -9.03 2.40 -0.07
C PHE A 33 -8.31 3.73 -0.24
N HIS A 34 -8.38 4.34 -1.43
CA HIS A 34 -7.80 5.66 -1.66
C HIS A 34 -8.43 6.72 -0.75
N LEU A 35 -9.77 6.73 -0.67
CA LEU A 35 -10.50 7.67 0.16
C LEU A 35 -10.21 7.45 1.64
N ALA A 36 -10.24 6.21 2.11
CA ALA A 36 -9.90 5.87 3.50
C ALA A 36 -8.50 6.35 3.88
N LYS A 37 -7.50 6.13 3.02
CA LYS A 37 -6.14 6.64 3.21
C LYS A 37 -6.12 8.16 3.36
N ASN A 38 -6.83 8.89 2.49
CA ASN A 38 -6.90 10.36 2.54
C ASN A 38 -7.64 10.88 3.77
N LEU A 39 -8.53 10.07 4.37
CA LEU A 39 -9.18 10.34 5.65
C LEU A 39 -8.30 9.99 6.87
N GLY A 40 -7.05 9.58 6.64
CA GLY A 40 -6.08 9.29 7.69
C GLY A 40 -6.18 7.89 8.28
N LEU A 41 -6.88 6.96 7.63
CA LEU A 41 -6.90 5.57 8.07
C LEU A 41 -5.57 4.86 7.70
N PRO A 42 -5.08 3.95 8.55
CA PRO A 42 -3.82 3.23 8.33
C PRO A 42 -4.01 2.09 7.32
N VAL A 43 -4.31 2.43 6.07
CA VAL A 43 -4.56 1.48 4.99
C VAL A 43 -3.72 1.79 3.76
N VAL A 44 -3.34 0.75 3.03
CA VAL A 44 -2.64 0.84 1.74
C VAL A 44 -3.63 0.81 0.60
N LYS A 45 -3.39 1.60 -0.45
CA LYS A 45 -4.21 1.58 -1.65
C LYS A 45 -3.62 0.54 -2.62
N PRO A 46 -4.32 -0.58 -2.90
CA PRO A 46 -3.76 -1.66 -3.71
C PRO A 46 -3.80 -1.36 -5.21
N ASP A 47 -3.13 -0.30 -5.66
CA ASP A 47 -3.09 0.06 -7.09
C ASP A 47 -2.05 -0.73 -7.89
N ARG A 48 -2.13 -0.60 -9.22
CA ARG A 48 -1.29 -1.36 -10.15
C ARG A 48 0.22 -1.28 -9.87
N HIS A 49 0.73 -0.14 -9.38
CA HIS A 49 2.15 0.03 -9.11
C HIS A 49 2.54 -0.74 -7.85
N LEU A 50 1.84 -0.52 -6.74
CA LEU A 50 2.13 -1.26 -5.51
C LEU A 50 1.88 -2.76 -5.66
N GLN A 51 0.86 -3.18 -6.41
CA GLN A 51 0.63 -4.59 -6.73
C GLN A 51 1.83 -5.21 -7.46
N ARG A 52 2.37 -4.52 -8.45
CA ARG A 52 3.57 -4.98 -9.18
C ARG A 52 4.79 -5.02 -8.27
N ILE A 53 5.01 -4.00 -7.44
CA ILE A 53 6.13 -3.97 -6.47
C ILE A 53 6.01 -5.15 -5.52
N ALA A 54 4.87 -5.33 -4.87
CA ALA A 54 4.63 -6.44 -3.96
C ALA A 54 4.89 -7.79 -4.64
N THR A 55 4.41 -7.96 -5.87
CA THR A 55 4.61 -9.19 -6.65
C THR A 55 6.09 -9.48 -6.90
N VAL A 56 6.87 -8.52 -7.40
CA VAL A 56 8.29 -8.75 -7.73
C VAL A 56 9.17 -8.86 -6.48
N ALA A 57 8.75 -8.25 -5.38
CA ALA A 57 9.39 -8.35 -4.07
C ALA A 57 9.00 -9.62 -3.30
N GLY A 58 8.09 -10.44 -3.84
CA GLY A 58 7.70 -11.73 -3.24
C GLY A 58 6.66 -11.65 -2.12
N PHE A 59 5.89 -10.57 -2.05
CA PHE A 59 4.80 -10.38 -1.07
C PHE A 59 3.44 -10.75 -1.66
N SER A 60 2.53 -11.21 -0.80
CA SER A 60 1.17 -11.60 -1.21
C SER A 60 0.26 -10.40 -1.49
N SER A 61 0.57 -9.24 -0.90
CA SER A 61 -0.20 -8.01 -1.08
C SER A 61 0.62 -6.74 -0.85
N PRO A 62 0.19 -5.59 -1.41
CA PRO A 62 0.73 -4.27 -1.08
C PRO A 62 0.68 -3.94 0.42
N GLN A 63 -0.38 -4.39 1.10
CA GLN A 63 -0.56 -4.17 2.54
C GLN A 63 0.55 -4.86 3.33
N GLU A 64 0.84 -6.11 3.01
CA GLU A 64 1.91 -6.89 3.66
C GLU A 64 3.29 -6.24 3.45
N LEU A 65 3.62 -5.87 2.21
CA LEU A 65 4.87 -5.18 1.88
C LEU A 65 5.03 -3.86 2.66
N CYS A 66 4.01 -3.00 2.62
CA CYS A 66 4.10 -1.70 3.27
C CYS A 66 4.11 -1.84 4.80
N GLN A 67 3.41 -2.83 5.36
CA GLN A 67 3.42 -3.10 6.79
C GLN A 67 4.81 -3.51 7.25
N LEU A 68 5.50 -4.39 6.52
CA LEU A 68 6.86 -4.80 6.85
C LEU A 68 7.82 -3.60 6.88
N ILE A 69 7.73 -2.70 5.91
CA ILE A 69 8.56 -1.49 5.87
C ILE A 69 8.18 -0.52 6.99
N SER A 70 6.88 -0.32 7.22
CA SER A 70 6.32 0.49 8.31
C SER A 70 6.87 0.04 9.66
N ASP A 71 6.80 -1.27 9.95
CA ASP A 71 7.27 -1.85 11.20
C ASP A 71 8.79 -1.69 11.38
N HIS A 72 9.55 -1.76 10.28
CA HIS A 72 10.99 -1.59 10.32
C HIS A 72 11.44 -0.13 10.52
N LEU A 73 10.72 0.83 9.94
CA LEU A 73 11.11 2.25 9.95
C LEU A 73 10.37 3.07 11.03
N GLY A 74 9.28 2.57 11.58
CA GLY A 74 8.39 3.32 12.47
C GLY A 74 7.53 4.37 11.76
N GLU A 75 7.41 4.27 10.42
CA GLU A 75 6.63 5.20 9.60
C GLU A 75 5.19 4.69 9.40
N PRO A 76 4.17 5.57 9.34
CA PRO A 76 2.80 5.12 9.08
C PRO A 76 2.67 4.39 7.74
N VAL A 77 1.91 3.30 7.70
CA VAL A 77 1.75 2.46 6.49
C VAL A 77 1.26 3.25 5.26
N GLN A 78 0.39 4.25 5.47
CA GLN A 78 -0.09 5.15 4.43
C GLN A 78 0.99 6.10 3.87
N VAL A 79 2.03 6.40 4.66
CA VAL A 79 3.19 7.19 4.22
C VAL A 79 4.09 6.31 3.34
N VAL A 80 4.35 5.07 3.76
CA VAL A 80 5.12 4.08 2.97
C VAL A 80 4.45 3.86 1.60
N ASP A 81 3.14 3.65 1.58
CA ASP A 81 2.32 3.55 0.34
C ASP A 81 2.59 4.72 -0.61
N VAL A 82 2.51 5.95 -0.10
CA VAL A 82 2.69 7.17 -0.90
C VAL A 82 4.11 7.29 -1.43
N VAL A 83 5.13 6.96 -0.62
CA VAL A 83 6.54 7.01 -1.03
C VAL A 83 6.83 6.01 -2.14
N LEU A 84 6.41 4.74 -1.98
CA LEU A 84 6.60 3.70 -2.98
C LEU A 84 5.85 4.02 -4.28
N TRP A 85 4.59 4.47 -4.16
CA TRP A 85 3.81 4.90 -5.32
C TRP A 85 4.51 6.07 -6.03
N ARG A 86 4.99 7.08 -5.27
CA ARG A 86 5.65 8.23 -5.85
C ARG A 86 6.91 7.83 -6.61
N TYR A 87 7.74 6.97 -6.03
CA TYR A 87 8.91 6.40 -6.70
C TYR A 87 8.53 5.72 -8.02
N ALA A 88 7.51 4.87 -8.02
CA ALA A 88 7.02 4.18 -9.22
C ALA A 88 6.42 5.09 -10.31
N THR A 89 6.04 6.33 -9.96
CA THR A 89 5.60 7.33 -10.94
C THR A 89 6.73 8.19 -11.50
N LEU A 90 7.89 8.21 -10.83
CA LEU A 90 9.05 9.00 -11.24
C LEU A 90 10.03 8.20 -12.11
N PHE A 91 10.12 6.89 -11.89
CA PHE A 91 11.06 6.01 -12.57
C PHE A 91 10.30 4.91 -13.33
N SER A 92 10.65 4.69 -14.60
CA SER A 92 9.97 3.70 -15.46
C SER A 92 10.43 2.26 -15.20
N ASP A 93 11.67 2.10 -14.74
CA ASP A 93 12.35 0.84 -14.42
C ASP A 93 12.30 0.49 -12.92
N TYR A 94 11.45 1.18 -12.15
CA TYR A 94 11.36 1.05 -10.70
C TYR A 94 11.26 -0.40 -10.20
N LEU A 95 10.66 -1.32 -10.97
CA LEU A 95 10.55 -2.73 -10.59
C LEU A 95 11.89 -3.43 -10.45
N MET A 96 12.94 -3.01 -11.16
CA MET A 96 14.28 -3.60 -11.05
C MET A 96 14.87 -3.43 -9.65
N MET A 97 14.49 -2.36 -8.94
CA MET A 97 14.94 -2.14 -7.56
C MET A 97 14.31 -3.10 -6.55
N PHE A 98 13.12 -3.64 -6.86
CA PHE A 98 12.36 -4.51 -5.98
C PHE A 98 12.40 -5.98 -6.41
N ALA A 99 12.88 -6.24 -7.62
CA ALA A 99 13.12 -7.59 -8.10
C ALA A 99 14.23 -8.23 -7.27
N ASP A 100 13.93 -9.41 -6.74
CA ASP A 100 14.80 -10.15 -5.85
C ASP A 100 16.18 -10.45 -6.48
N SER A 101 17.26 -10.05 -5.80
CA SER A 101 18.65 -10.36 -6.20
C SER A 101 19.09 -11.75 -5.72
N ARG A 102 18.17 -12.74 -5.74
CA ARG A 102 18.45 -14.16 -5.46
C ARG A 102 19.34 -14.81 -6.55
N GLU A 103 20.46 -14.19 -6.87
CA GLU A 103 21.61 -14.81 -7.56
C GLU A 103 22.99 -14.41 -6.97
N GLN A 104 23.09 -13.48 -6.01
CA GLN A 104 24.42 -13.04 -5.53
C GLN A 104 25.00 -13.81 -4.33
N SER A 105 24.30 -14.83 -3.78
CA SER A 105 24.80 -15.59 -2.62
C SER A 105 25.49 -16.94 -2.92
N CYS A 106 25.57 -17.39 -4.18
CA CYS A 106 26.16 -18.72 -4.49
C CYS A 106 27.61 -18.70 -5.01
N SER A 107 28.20 -17.53 -5.31
CA SER A 107 29.54 -17.47 -5.96
C SER A 107 30.74 -17.27 -5.02
N ARG A 108 30.55 -17.11 -3.69
CA ARG A 108 31.67 -16.81 -2.77
C ARG A 108 32.16 -17.95 -1.88
N VAL A 109 31.74 -19.20 -2.14
CA VAL A 109 32.24 -20.38 -1.41
C VAL A 109 32.75 -21.46 -2.38
N LYS A 110 33.71 -21.11 -3.26
CA LYS A 110 34.64 -22.08 -3.89
C LYS A 110 35.97 -21.40 -4.23
N SER A 111 36.80 -21.20 -3.22
CA SER A 111 38.27 -21.21 -3.34
C SER A 111 38.85 -21.41 -1.95
N LEU A 112 38.91 -22.68 -1.56
CA LEU A 112 39.97 -23.23 -0.73
C LEU A 112 40.89 -24.02 -1.65
#